data_AF-A0A6A6B9D6-F1
#
_entry.id   AF-A0A6A6B9D6-F1
#
_cell.length_a   1.000
_cell.length_b   1.000
_cell.length_c   1.000
_cell.angle_alpha   90.00
_cell.angle_beta   90.00
_cell.angle_gamma   90.00
#
_symmetry.space_group_name_H-M   'P 1'
#
loop_
_entity.id
_entity.type
_entity.pdbx_description
1 polymer ?
#
loop_
_entity_poly.entity_id
_entity_poly.type
_entity_poly.pdbx_seq_one_letter_code
_entity_poly.pdbx_strand_id
1 'polypeptide(L)'
;MAPHPQSSPPVIANFPSQHLTIGCGVAIFHVASERVVLCYHSRDKYWFLPKGRRDAGEETARAAEREGFEESGYRNRLLPISIPHRQPRPHAPSPGAAPHTLFATEPVWTQLIPQSARTQYILFWYIAETLPPDVEASMRVPSGEAAAGEELAPAQQPYVAPPPYPADLLLSERVKMDGDAYVPPRHEGTGVDEEEALYESYLLPVREAQAKLRGSVMADVVKKGWQGIVERLEYESATC
;
A
#
# COMPACT_ATOMS: atom_id res chain seq x y z
N MET A 1 8.63 -27.32 3.47
CA MET A 1 7.73 -26.19 3.18
C MET A 1 7.35 -25.55 4.51
N ALA A 2 7.64 -24.26 4.71
CA ALA A 2 7.02 -23.54 5.83
C ALA A 2 5.51 -23.48 5.55
N PRO A 3 4.63 -23.74 6.53
CA PRO A 3 3.20 -23.66 6.31
C PRO A 3 2.83 -22.24 5.91
N HIS A 4 2.12 -22.09 4.80
CA HIS A 4 1.41 -20.85 4.52
C HIS A 4 0.46 -20.57 5.70
N PRO A 5 0.33 -19.32 6.18
CA PRO A 5 -0.67 -18.99 7.17
C PRO A 5 -2.03 -19.43 6.63
N GLN A 6 -2.62 -20.41 7.30
CA GLN A 6 -3.92 -20.94 6.93
C GLN A 6 -4.97 -19.88 7.23
N SER A 7 -5.94 -19.73 6.32
CA SER A 7 -7.12 -18.91 6.58
C SER A 7 -7.75 -19.35 7.91
N SER A 8 -7.96 -18.40 8.81
CA SER A 8 -8.71 -18.67 10.03
C SER A 8 -10.16 -19.02 9.69
N PRO A 9 -10.82 -19.92 10.45
CA PRO A 9 -12.26 -20.09 10.33
C PRO A 9 -12.98 -18.77 10.63
N PRO A 10 -14.22 -18.56 10.14
CA PRO A 10 -15.01 -17.40 10.54
C PRO A 10 -15.15 -17.31 12.07
N VAL A 11 -15.01 -16.11 12.61
CA VAL A 11 -15.09 -15.83 14.05
C VAL A 11 -16.15 -14.77 14.30
N ILE A 12 -16.93 -14.94 15.37
CA ILE A 12 -17.79 -13.90 15.94
C ILE A 12 -17.09 -13.36 17.19
N ALA A 13 -16.78 -12.07 17.20
CA ALA A 13 -16.21 -11.38 18.34
C ALA A 13 -16.73 -9.92 18.38
N ASN A 14 -16.87 -9.36 19.58
CA ASN A 14 -17.41 -8.02 19.78
C ASN A 14 -16.45 -7.23 20.67
N PHE A 15 -16.05 -6.04 20.21
CA PHE A 15 -15.16 -5.15 20.95
C PHE A 15 -15.78 -3.74 20.97
N PRO A 16 -15.86 -3.07 22.13
CA PRO A 16 -16.21 -1.65 22.16
C PRO A 16 -15.07 -0.82 21.56
N SER A 17 -15.35 0.41 21.13
CA SER A 17 -14.38 1.26 20.42
C SER A 17 -13.08 1.50 21.20
N GLN A 18 -13.14 1.64 22.53
CA GLN A 18 -11.94 1.79 23.37
C GLN A 18 -11.03 0.54 23.43
N HIS A 19 -11.47 -0.56 22.84
CA HIS A 19 -10.79 -1.85 22.82
C HIS A 19 -10.59 -2.37 21.39
N LEU A 20 -10.78 -1.51 20.38
CA LEU A 20 -10.58 -1.84 18.98
C LEU A 20 -9.63 -0.84 18.34
N THR A 21 -8.46 -1.31 17.94
CA THR A 21 -7.53 -0.59 17.08
C THR A 21 -7.80 -0.99 15.62
N ILE A 22 -7.85 -0.02 14.71
CA ILE A 22 -7.94 -0.25 13.28
C ILE A 22 -6.66 0.27 12.64
N GLY A 23 -6.01 -0.55 11.83
CA GLY A 23 -4.80 -0.18 11.12
C GLY A 23 -4.80 -0.70 9.71
N CYS A 24 -3.88 -0.16 8.94
CA CYS A 24 -3.78 -0.41 7.52
C CYS A 24 -2.30 -0.61 7.16
N GLY A 25 -2.04 -1.57 6.29
CA GLY A 25 -0.73 -1.84 5.73
C GLY A 25 -0.82 -1.96 4.22
N VAL A 26 0.31 -1.80 3.55
CA VAL A 26 0.35 -1.75 2.09
C VAL A 26 1.58 -2.45 1.52
N ALA A 27 1.39 -3.18 0.43
CA ALA A 27 2.49 -3.63 -0.42
C ALA A 27 2.59 -2.68 -1.62
N ILE A 28 3.65 -1.88 -1.67
CA ILE A 28 3.89 -0.89 -2.72
C ILE A 28 4.78 -1.52 -3.79
N PHE A 29 4.23 -1.72 -4.98
CA PHE A 29 4.95 -2.30 -6.11
C PHE A 29 5.48 -1.22 -7.05
N HIS A 30 6.71 -1.38 -7.52
CA HIS A 30 7.12 -0.77 -8.78
C HIS A 30 6.94 -1.83 -9.86
N VAL A 31 5.82 -1.73 -10.58
CA VAL A 31 5.35 -2.76 -11.51
C VAL A 31 6.34 -2.94 -12.65
N ALA A 32 6.86 -1.83 -13.20
CA ALA A 32 7.80 -1.83 -14.33
C ALA A 32 9.06 -2.68 -14.07
N SER A 33 9.59 -2.65 -12.85
CA SER A 33 10.81 -3.40 -12.49
C SER A 33 10.54 -4.71 -11.73
N GLU A 34 9.28 -5.11 -11.55
CA GLU A 34 8.88 -6.26 -10.72
C GLU A 34 9.46 -6.21 -9.30
N ARG A 35 9.37 -5.04 -8.66
CA ARG A 35 9.87 -4.82 -7.29
C ARG A 35 8.78 -4.41 -6.34
N VAL A 36 9.01 -4.63 -5.05
CA VAL A 36 8.11 -4.25 -3.96
C VAL A 36 8.92 -3.63 -2.81
N VAL A 37 8.35 -2.62 -2.18
CA VAL A 37 8.95 -1.96 -1.02
C VAL A 37 8.82 -2.84 0.22
N LEU A 38 9.92 -3.08 0.92
CA LEU A 38 9.96 -3.61 2.29
C LEU A 38 10.64 -2.64 3.24
N CYS A 39 10.18 -2.62 4.48
CA CYS A 39 10.87 -2.01 5.60
C CYS A 39 11.65 -3.08 6.39
N TYR A 40 12.73 -2.65 7.04
CA TYR A 40 13.59 -3.45 7.88
C TYR A 40 13.78 -2.74 9.20
N HIS A 41 13.40 -3.40 10.30
CA HIS A 41 13.65 -2.85 11.62
C HIS A 41 15.12 -3.10 11.98
N SER A 42 15.94 -2.04 11.99
CA SER A 42 17.38 -2.15 12.17
C SER A 42 17.80 -2.65 13.55
N ARG A 43 17.06 -2.34 14.62
CA ARG A 43 17.29 -2.87 15.97
C ARG A 43 16.81 -4.31 16.15
N ASP A 44 15.55 -4.57 15.81
CA ASP A 44 14.90 -5.86 16.09
C ASP A 44 15.07 -6.90 14.97
N LYS A 45 15.77 -6.50 13.90
CA LYS A 45 16.32 -7.33 12.82
C LYS A 45 15.28 -8.14 12.05
N TYR A 46 14.09 -7.58 11.81
CA TYR A 46 13.04 -8.24 11.00
C TYR A 46 12.57 -7.38 9.82
N TRP A 47 12.08 -8.07 8.78
CA TRP A 47 11.50 -7.47 7.59
C TRP A 47 9.98 -7.40 7.68
N PHE A 48 9.40 -6.32 7.17
CA PHE A 48 7.95 -6.12 7.18
C PHE A 48 7.49 -5.23 6.01
N LEU A 49 6.19 -5.23 5.76
CA LEU A 49 5.53 -4.26 4.87
C LEU A 49 5.12 -3.04 5.71
N PRO A 50 5.17 -1.81 5.16
CA PRO A 50 4.78 -0.61 5.88
C PRO A 50 3.30 -0.68 6.30
N LYS A 51 3.02 -0.31 7.55
CA LYS A 51 1.72 -0.40 8.20
C LYS A 51 1.65 0.34 9.54
N GLY A 52 0.61 1.14 9.73
CA GLY A 52 0.31 1.75 11.02
C GLY A 52 -1.17 1.92 11.28
N ARG A 53 -1.50 2.86 12.17
CA ARG A 53 -2.85 3.02 12.72
C ARG A 53 -3.62 4.01 11.87
N ARG A 54 -4.88 3.70 11.60
CA ARG A 54 -5.78 4.64 10.95
C ARG A 54 -6.12 5.78 11.90
N ASP A 55 -6.09 7.01 11.39
CA ASP A 55 -6.50 8.18 12.15
C ASP A 55 -8.01 8.24 12.37
N ALA A 56 -8.42 9.02 13.38
CA ALA A 56 -9.83 9.22 13.68
C ALA A 56 -10.53 9.93 12.51
N GLY A 57 -11.51 9.26 11.89
CA GLY A 57 -12.26 9.80 10.74
C GLY A 57 -11.60 9.58 9.38
N GLU A 58 -10.41 8.95 9.32
CA GLU A 58 -9.70 8.67 8.07
C GLU A 58 -10.25 7.42 7.37
N GLU A 59 -10.29 7.39 6.04
CA GLU A 59 -10.63 6.17 5.29
C GLU A 59 -9.50 5.15 5.34
N THR A 60 -9.81 3.87 5.55
CA THR A 60 -8.78 2.80 5.69
C THR A 60 -7.85 2.70 4.47
N ALA A 61 -8.39 2.87 3.27
CA ALA A 61 -7.64 2.92 2.02
C ALA A 61 -6.64 4.09 1.99
N ARG A 62 -7.03 5.27 2.49
CA ARG A 62 -6.18 6.46 2.57
C ARG A 62 -5.10 6.29 3.63
N ALA A 63 -5.46 5.71 4.78
CA ALA A 63 -4.51 5.36 5.83
C ALA A 63 -3.42 4.43 5.32
N ALA A 64 -3.76 3.41 4.51
CA ALA A 64 -2.77 2.52 3.93
C ALA A 64 -1.74 3.25 3.07
N GLU A 65 -2.17 4.22 2.27
CA GLU A 65 -1.27 5.03 1.43
C GLU A 65 -0.37 5.94 2.28
N ARG A 66 -0.96 6.62 3.28
CA ARG A 66 -0.25 7.49 4.23
C ARG A 66 0.82 6.71 5.00
N GLU A 67 0.42 5.64 5.68
CA GLU A 67 1.32 4.75 6.44
C GLU A 67 2.39 4.13 5.55
N GLY A 68 2.03 3.82 4.30
CA GLY A 68 2.96 3.41 3.27
C GLY A 68 4.07 4.42 3.03
N PHE A 69 3.73 5.71 2.96
CA PHE A 69 4.70 6.78 2.76
C PHE A 69 5.48 7.10 4.03
N GLU A 70 4.83 7.23 5.18
CA GLU A 70 5.45 7.58 6.46
C GLU A 70 6.52 6.56 6.85
N GLU A 71 6.19 5.27 6.92
CA GLU A 71 7.13 4.23 7.36
C GLU A 71 8.18 3.84 6.29
N SER A 72 7.92 4.05 4.99
CA SER A 72 8.81 3.59 3.91
C SER A 72 9.56 4.68 3.15
N GLY A 73 9.06 5.91 3.19
CA GLY A 73 9.52 7.01 2.36
C GLY A 73 9.16 6.89 0.88
N TYR A 74 8.44 5.86 0.44
CA TYR A 74 8.00 5.72 -0.96
C TYR A 74 6.58 6.22 -1.14
N ARG A 75 6.41 7.24 -2.00
CA ARG A 75 5.08 7.69 -2.39
C ARG A 75 4.38 6.59 -3.18
N ASN A 76 3.09 6.46 -2.93
CA ASN A 76 2.33 5.35 -3.45
C ASN A 76 0.87 5.74 -3.66
N ARG A 77 0.19 4.93 -4.47
CA ARG A 77 -1.24 5.03 -4.76
C ARG A 77 -1.82 3.63 -4.82
N LEU A 78 -3.02 3.43 -4.28
CA LEU A 78 -3.69 2.14 -4.39
C LEU A 78 -3.81 1.70 -5.85
N LEU A 79 -3.46 0.44 -6.09
CA LEU A 79 -3.47 -0.18 -7.41
C LEU A 79 -4.70 -1.07 -7.52
N PRO A 80 -5.70 -0.72 -8.36
CA PRO A 80 -6.80 -1.62 -8.65
C PRO A 80 -6.27 -2.90 -9.31
N ILE A 81 -6.59 -4.05 -8.73
CA ILE A 81 -6.15 -5.37 -9.23
C ILE A 81 -7.32 -6.34 -9.30
N SER A 82 -7.12 -7.44 -10.03
CA SER A 82 -8.03 -8.59 -10.00
C SER A 82 -7.97 -9.25 -8.62
N ILE A 83 -9.03 -9.08 -7.82
CA ILE A 83 -9.14 -9.70 -6.50
C ILE A 83 -10.54 -10.28 -6.28
N PRO A 84 -10.65 -11.59 -5.97
CA PRO A 84 -11.91 -12.15 -5.51
C PRO A 84 -12.29 -11.54 -4.16
N HIS A 85 -13.40 -10.79 -4.13
CA HIS A 85 -13.93 -10.16 -2.91
C HIS A 85 -15.44 -10.41 -2.78
N ARG A 86 -15.99 -10.15 -1.59
CA ARG A 86 -17.41 -10.42 -1.25
C ARG A 86 -18.27 -9.15 -1.18
N GLN A 87 -17.64 -7.99 -1.36
CA GLN A 87 -18.24 -6.68 -1.24
C GLN A 87 -19.21 -6.47 -2.40
N PRO A 88 -20.41 -5.92 -2.14
CA PRO A 88 -21.36 -5.64 -3.19
C PRO A 88 -20.78 -4.61 -4.15
N ARG A 89 -21.09 -4.77 -5.44
CA ARG A 89 -20.79 -3.72 -6.41
C ARG A 89 -21.75 -2.55 -6.18
N PRO A 90 -21.32 -1.29 -6.38
CA PRO A 90 -22.23 -0.15 -6.41
C PRO A 90 -23.39 -0.44 -7.37
N HIS A 91 -24.60 0.05 -7.06
CA HIS A 91 -25.73 -0.09 -7.98
C HIS A 91 -25.33 0.44 -9.36
N ALA A 92 -25.77 -0.29 -10.41
CA ALA A 92 -25.40 -0.02 -11.80
C ALA A 92 -25.40 1.48 -12.08
N PRO A 93 -24.30 2.02 -12.63
CA PRO A 93 -24.21 3.45 -12.71
C PRO A 93 -25.16 3.95 -13.81
N SER A 94 -25.55 5.22 -13.73
CA SER A 94 -26.45 5.87 -14.69
C SER A 94 -26.07 5.53 -16.14
N PRO A 95 -27.03 5.52 -17.08
CA PRO A 95 -26.72 5.30 -18.51
C PRO A 95 -25.56 6.21 -18.95
N GLY A 96 -24.44 5.61 -19.36
CA GLY A 96 -23.22 6.33 -19.76
C GLY A 96 -22.04 6.25 -18.80
N ALA A 97 -22.18 5.63 -17.63
CA ALA A 97 -21.05 5.36 -16.76
C ALA A 97 -20.27 4.11 -17.18
N ALA A 98 -18.95 4.16 -16.96
CA ALA A 98 -18.03 3.10 -17.35
C ALA A 98 -18.51 1.73 -16.78
N PRO A 99 -18.37 0.64 -17.56
CA PRO A 99 -18.68 -0.69 -17.04
C PRO A 99 -17.90 -0.92 -15.74
N HIS A 100 -18.54 -1.60 -14.78
CA HIS A 100 -17.89 -1.92 -13.51
C HIS A 100 -16.53 -2.58 -13.79
N THR A 101 -15.46 -1.96 -13.30
CA THR A 101 -14.11 -2.49 -13.47
C THR A 101 -14.04 -3.84 -12.75
N LEU A 102 -13.49 -4.86 -13.42
CA LEU A 102 -13.17 -6.13 -12.76
C LEU A 102 -12.12 -5.96 -11.65
N PHE A 103 -11.43 -4.82 -11.67
CA PHE A 103 -10.38 -4.46 -10.74
C PHE A 103 -10.94 -3.62 -9.59
N ALA A 104 -10.49 -3.93 -8.38
CA ALA A 104 -10.89 -3.27 -7.15
C ALA A 104 -9.69 -2.96 -6.27
N THR A 105 -9.86 -2.02 -5.34
CA THR A 105 -8.86 -1.62 -4.35
C THR A 105 -9.23 -2.09 -2.94
N GLU A 106 -9.97 -3.21 -2.84
CA GLU A 106 -10.29 -3.84 -1.55
C GLU A 106 -9.04 -4.44 -0.89
N PRO A 107 -9.03 -4.62 0.44
CA PRO A 107 -7.95 -5.33 1.12
C PRO A 107 -7.76 -6.75 0.56
N VAL A 108 -6.53 -7.13 0.24
CA VAL A 108 -6.19 -8.50 -0.19
C VAL A 108 -6.10 -9.47 0.97
N TRP A 109 -5.90 -8.95 2.17
CA TRP A 109 -5.82 -9.72 3.41
C TRP A 109 -6.28 -8.87 4.60
N THR A 110 -6.92 -9.51 5.57
CA THR A 110 -7.26 -8.89 6.86
C THR A 110 -6.77 -9.77 8.00
N GLN A 111 -6.14 -9.18 9.01
CA GLN A 111 -5.71 -9.87 10.22
C GLN A 111 -6.49 -9.38 11.43
N LEU A 112 -6.83 -10.32 12.32
CA LEU A 112 -7.28 -10.05 13.67
C LEU A 112 -6.13 -10.41 14.62
N ILE A 113 -5.42 -9.41 15.15
CA ILE A 113 -4.26 -9.55 16.04
C ILE A 113 -4.63 -9.15 17.47
N PRO A 114 -4.52 -10.04 18.48
CA PRO A 114 -4.63 -9.64 19.88
C PRO A 114 -3.51 -8.64 20.21
N GLN A 115 -3.87 -7.41 20.57
CA GLN A 115 -2.89 -6.37 20.90
C GLN A 115 -2.60 -6.34 22.40
N SER A 116 -3.60 -6.62 23.23
CA SER A 116 -3.46 -6.75 24.68
C SER A 116 -4.51 -7.73 25.22
N ALA A 117 -4.55 -7.92 26.55
CA ALA A 117 -5.60 -8.72 27.19
C ALA A 117 -7.03 -8.20 26.93
N ARG A 118 -7.18 -6.93 26.53
CA ARG A 118 -8.49 -6.29 26.30
C ARG A 118 -8.65 -5.67 24.93
N THR A 119 -7.58 -5.51 24.16
CA THR A 119 -7.60 -4.76 22.88
C THR A 119 -7.37 -5.68 21.70
N GLN A 120 -8.25 -5.58 20.70
CA GLN A 120 -8.12 -6.22 19.40
C GLN A 120 -7.56 -5.23 18.39
N TYR A 121 -6.62 -5.68 17.55
CA TYR A 121 -6.16 -4.95 16.39
C TYR A 121 -6.68 -5.59 15.12
N ILE A 122 -7.39 -4.83 14.28
CA ILE A 122 -7.79 -5.22 12.93
C ILE A 122 -6.86 -4.53 11.96
N LEU A 123 -6.15 -5.31 11.15
CA LEU A 123 -5.20 -4.81 10.18
C LEU A 123 -5.63 -5.20 8.77
N PHE A 124 -5.87 -4.21 7.91
CA PHE A 124 -6.19 -4.38 6.50
C PHE A 124 -4.94 -4.23 5.63
N TRP A 125 -4.70 -5.16 4.72
CA TRP A 125 -3.57 -5.13 3.79
C TRP A 125 -4.02 -4.77 2.38
N TYR A 126 -3.47 -3.70 1.84
CA TYR A 126 -3.78 -3.17 0.52
C TYR A 126 -2.61 -3.35 -0.45
N ILE A 127 -2.90 -3.18 -1.74
CA ILE A 127 -1.90 -3.20 -2.81
C ILE A 127 -1.84 -1.80 -3.43
N ALA A 128 -0.62 -1.31 -3.60
CA ALA A 128 -0.34 -0.01 -4.18
C ALA A 128 0.76 -0.10 -5.24
N GLU A 129 0.88 0.95 -6.03
CA GLU A 129 1.97 1.18 -6.97
C GLU A 129 2.73 2.46 -6.59
N THR A 130 4.02 2.51 -6.94
CA THR A 130 4.81 3.75 -6.90
C THR A 130 4.26 4.77 -7.90
N LEU A 131 4.69 6.03 -7.78
CA LEU A 131 4.27 7.10 -8.68
C LEU A 131 5.21 7.24 -9.89
N PRO A 132 4.67 7.60 -11.07
CA PRO A 132 5.49 7.89 -12.24
C PRO A 132 6.31 9.18 -12.01
N PRO A 133 7.42 9.37 -12.75
CA PRO A 133 8.38 10.45 -12.50
C PRO A 133 7.80 11.86 -12.49
N ASP A 134 6.83 12.13 -13.36
CA ASP A 134 6.18 13.44 -13.52
C ASP A 134 5.30 13.79 -12.31
N VAL A 135 4.49 12.84 -11.86
CA VAL A 135 3.66 12.98 -10.66
C VAL A 135 4.55 13.08 -9.43
N GLU A 136 5.55 12.19 -9.31
CA GLU A 136 6.54 12.21 -8.23
C GLU A 136 7.23 13.57 -8.11
N ALA A 137 7.66 14.15 -9.23
CA ALA A 137 8.29 15.47 -9.26
C ALA A 137 7.31 16.60 -8.90
N SER A 138 6.06 16.53 -9.35
CA SER A 138 5.03 17.54 -9.03
C SER A 138 4.65 17.60 -7.55
N MET A 139 4.80 16.49 -6.84
CA MET A 139 4.49 16.37 -5.41
C MET A 139 5.68 16.70 -4.50
N ARG A 140 6.85 16.97 -5.07
CA ARG A 140 7.96 17.55 -4.30
C ARG A 140 7.57 18.98 -3.95
N VAL A 141 7.47 19.24 -2.65
CA VAL A 141 7.40 20.61 -2.15
C VAL A 141 8.65 21.32 -2.65
N PRO A 142 8.56 22.48 -3.32
CA PRO A 142 9.73 23.21 -3.78
C PRO A 142 10.59 23.58 -2.57
N SER A 143 11.70 22.88 -2.38
CA SER A 143 12.76 23.29 -1.47
C SER A 143 13.46 24.49 -2.12
N GLY A 144 12.96 25.71 -1.90
CA GLY A 144 13.62 26.94 -2.32
C GLY A 144 12.74 28.12 -2.73
N GLU A 145 12.91 29.22 -2.00
CA GLU A 145 12.59 30.64 -2.26
C GLU A 145 11.17 31.19 -2.02
N ALA A 146 10.12 30.38 -1.82
CA ALA A 146 8.74 30.90 -1.69
C ALA A 146 8.05 30.74 -0.32
N ALA A 147 8.68 30.15 0.69
CA ALA A 147 8.09 30.02 2.03
C ALA A 147 8.83 30.90 3.05
N ALA A 148 8.32 32.09 3.31
CA ALA A 148 8.79 32.97 4.39
C ALA A 148 8.35 32.49 5.80
N GLY A 149 8.15 31.18 5.97
CA GLY A 149 7.80 30.53 7.24
C GLY A 149 8.67 29.27 7.42
N GLU A 150 8.86 28.84 8.66
CA GLU A 150 9.62 27.62 8.98
C GLU A 150 9.08 26.43 8.16
N GLU A 151 9.91 25.88 7.26
CA GLU A 151 9.56 24.65 6.54
C GLU A 151 9.44 23.52 7.56
N LEU A 152 8.23 22.97 7.71
CA LEU A 152 7.98 21.79 8.54
C LEU A 152 8.79 20.62 8.00
N ALA A 153 9.37 19.81 8.90
CA ALA A 153 10.04 18.58 8.51
C ALA A 153 9.06 17.65 7.78
N PRO A 154 9.51 16.76 6.86
CA PRO A 154 8.61 15.93 6.06
C PRO A 154 7.59 15.13 6.89
N ALA A 155 8.00 14.55 8.02
CA ALA A 155 7.13 13.86 8.97
C ALA A 155 6.06 14.74 9.65
N GLN A 156 6.23 16.06 9.63
CA GLN A 156 5.29 17.03 10.22
C GLN A 156 4.33 17.62 9.18
N GLN A 157 4.57 17.35 7.89
CA GLN A 157 3.69 17.81 6.83
C GLN A 157 2.48 16.87 6.70
N PRO A 158 1.25 17.41 6.56
CA PRO A 158 0.10 16.57 6.29
C PRO A 158 0.30 15.74 5.03
N TYR A 159 -0.03 14.45 5.08
CA TYR A 159 0.02 13.59 3.91
C TYR A 159 -0.91 14.11 2.81
N VAL A 160 -0.38 14.20 1.58
CA VAL A 160 -1.14 14.58 0.39
C VAL A 160 -1.23 13.36 -0.52
N ALA A 161 -2.46 12.89 -0.75
CA ALA A 161 -2.69 11.77 -1.64
C ALA A 161 -2.38 12.15 -3.10
N PRO A 162 -1.78 11.24 -3.89
CA PRO A 162 -1.52 11.48 -5.31
C PRO A 162 -2.83 11.57 -6.11
N PRO A 163 -2.81 12.26 -7.26
CA PRO A 163 -3.97 12.32 -8.14
C PRO A 163 -4.37 10.91 -8.63
N PRO A 164 -5.67 10.62 -8.78
CA PRO A 164 -6.12 9.35 -9.35
C PRO A 164 -5.72 9.26 -10.83
N TYR A 165 -5.49 8.05 -11.32
CA TYR A 165 -5.39 7.82 -12.76
C TYR A 165 -6.78 7.90 -13.42
N PRO A 166 -6.83 8.22 -14.73
CA PRO A 166 -8.03 7.99 -15.53
C PRO A 166 -8.51 6.53 -15.40
N ALA A 167 -9.83 6.33 -15.36
CA ALA A 167 -10.43 5.03 -15.10
C ALA A 167 -10.18 4.01 -16.23
N ASP A 168 -9.94 4.50 -17.44
CA ASP A 168 -9.67 3.74 -18.67
C ASP A 168 -8.18 3.53 -18.94
N LEU A 169 -7.28 4.12 -18.14
CA LEU A 169 -5.84 3.97 -18.31
C LEU A 169 -5.38 2.56 -17.94
N LEU A 170 -4.84 1.84 -18.93
CA LEU A 170 -4.36 0.47 -18.78
C LEU A 170 -3.11 0.41 -17.90
N LEU A 171 -2.93 -0.71 -17.20
CA LEU A 171 -1.75 -0.94 -16.37
C LEU A 171 -0.47 -0.98 -17.21
N SER A 172 -0.53 -1.52 -18.43
CA SER A 172 0.61 -1.53 -19.35
C SER A 172 1.01 -0.12 -19.80
N GLU A 173 0.07 0.83 -19.88
CA GLU A 173 0.36 2.23 -20.18
C GLU A 173 0.97 2.94 -18.98
N ARG A 174 0.50 2.64 -17.76
CA ARG A 174 1.13 3.13 -16.51
C ARG A 174 2.58 2.68 -16.41
N VAL A 175 2.88 1.41 -16.70
CA VAL A 175 4.26 0.89 -16.74
C VAL A 175 5.14 1.66 -17.72
N LYS A 176 4.60 2.10 -18.87
CA LYS A 176 5.35 2.91 -19.84
C LYS A 176 5.61 4.33 -19.33
N MET A 177 4.77 4.87 -18.45
CA MET A 177 4.97 6.20 -17.84
C MET A 177 6.17 6.24 -16.91
N ASP A 178 6.54 5.11 -16.29
CA ASP A 178 7.75 5.01 -15.46
C ASP A 178 9.02 5.21 -16.31
N GLY A 179 9.05 4.64 -17.53
CA GLY A 179 10.22 4.65 -18.40
C GLY A 179 11.30 3.64 -17.98
N ASP A 180 12.21 3.31 -18.90
CA ASP A 180 13.09 2.14 -18.77
C ASP A 180 14.15 2.23 -17.65
N ALA A 181 14.53 3.45 -17.27
CA ALA A 181 15.64 3.70 -16.32
C ALA A 181 15.17 4.32 -14.99
N TYR A 182 13.87 4.46 -14.78
CA TYR A 182 13.36 5.10 -13.58
C TYR A 182 13.48 4.20 -12.36
N VAL A 183 13.96 4.80 -11.28
CA VAL A 183 13.96 4.21 -9.94
C VAL A 183 13.18 5.17 -9.05
N PRO A 184 12.03 4.74 -8.51
CA PRO A 184 11.25 5.56 -7.59
C PRO A 184 12.12 6.05 -6.44
N PRO A 185 12.13 7.36 -6.14
CA PRO A 185 12.94 7.90 -5.06
C PRO A 185 12.36 7.51 -3.70
N ARG A 186 13.24 7.28 -2.73
CA ARG A 186 12.89 7.21 -1.31
C ARG A 186 13.06 8.58 -0.69
N HIS A 187 12.06 9.06 0.03
CA HIS A 187 12.11 10.28 0.82
C HIS A 187 12.60 9.97 2.24
N GLU A 188 13.50 10.81 2.76
CA GLU A 188 14.01 10.69 4.13
C GLU A 188 13.18 11.53 5.10
N GLY A 189 13.22 11.17 6.39
CA GLY A 189 12.56 11.95 7.45
C GLY A 189 11.03 11.95 7.37
N THR A 190 10.44 10.93 6.75
CA THR A 190 8.97 10.73 6.68
C THR A 190 8.40 10.03 7.90
N GLY A 191 9.25 9.39 8.71
CA GLY A 191 8.82 8.66 9.89
C GLY A 191 8.33 9.59 10.99
N VAL A 192 7.18 9.26 11.59
CA VAL A 192 6.44 10.12 12.51
C VAL A 192 6.84 9.96 13.98
N ASP A 193 7.56 8.89 14.32
CA ASP A 193 8.03 8.66 15.69
C ASP A 193 9.47 8.10 15.79
N GLU A 194 9.96 8.00 17.03
CA GLU A 194 11.31 7.52 17.34
C GLU A 194 11.53 6.05 16.97
N GLU A 195 10.47 5.23 16.90
CA GLU A 195 10.56 3.83 16.49
C GLU A 195 10.80 3.76 14.98
N GLU A 196 10.08 4.57 14.21
CA GLU A 196 10.20 4.66 12.76
C GLU A 196 11.57 5.17 12.30
N ALA A 197 12.28 5.94 13.14
CA ALA A 197 13.67 6.32 12.89
C ALA A 197 14.62 5.11 12.79
N LEU A 198 14.21 3.94 13.30
CA LEU A 198 14.98 2.69 13.22
C LEU A 198 14.65 1.89 11.95
N TYR A 199 13.75 2.36 11.10
CA TYR A 199 13.33 1.64 9.91
C TYR A 199 14.18 2.00 8.70
N GLU A 200 14.60 0.97 7.98
CA GLU A 200 15.29 1.09 6.70
C GLU A 200 14.42 0.51 5.60
N SER A 201 14.27 1.22 4.49
CA SER A 201 13.30 0.85 3.46
C SER A 201 13.99 0.59 2.13
N TYR A 202 13.58 -0.49 1.48
CA TYR A 202 14.24 -1.09 0.32
C TYR A 202 13.23 -1.46 -0.76
N LEU A 203 13.52 -1.09 -2.01
CA LEU A 203 12.77 -1.55 -3.18
C LEU A 203 13.42 -2.83 -3.73
N LEU A 204 12.83 -3.98 -3.43
CA LEU A 204 13.42 -5.30 -3.66
C LEU A 204 12.69 -6.09 -4.76
N PRO A 205 13.36 -6.98 -5.50
CA PRO A 205 12.68 -7.92 -6.40
C PRO A 205 11.60 -8.71 -5.65
N VAL A 206 10.41 -8.88 -6.27
CA VAL A 206 9.25 -9.53 -5.62
C VAL A 206 9.61 -10.90 -5.02
N ARG A 207 10.39 -11.72 -5.73
CA ARG A 207 10.83 -13.04 -5.23
C ARG A 207 11.71 -12.94 -4.00
N GLU A 208 12.60 -11.94 -3.96
CA GLU A 208 13.47 -11.71 -2.80
C GLU A 208 12.65 -11.23 -1.60
N ALA A 209 11.72 -10.31 -1.82
CA ALA A 209 10.82 -9.81 -0.77
C ALA A 209 10.00 -10.94 -0.14
N GLN A 210 9.42 -11.84 -0.96
CA GLN A 210 8.73 -13.03 -0.48
C GLN A 210 9.62 -13.96 0.35
N ALA A 211 10.91 -14.07 0.00
CA ALA A 211 11.86 -14.86 0.76
C ALA A 211 12.18 -14.24 2.12
N LYS A 212 12.34 -12.90 2.18
CA LYS A 212 12.60 -12.16 3.42
C LYS A 212 11.40 -12.15 4.38
N LEU A 213 10.18 -12.12 3.85
CA LEU A 213 8.93 -12.15 4.62
C LEU A 213 8.44 -13.57 4.95
N ARG A 214 9.20 -14.61 4.58
CA ARG A 214 8.76 -16.01 4.65
C ARG A 214 8.25 -16.37 6.04
N GLY A 215 7.06 -16.98 6.09
CA GLY A 215 6.42 -17.40 7.34
C GLY A 215 5.53 -16.34 7.99
N SER A 216 5.44 -15.14 7.40
CA SER A 216 4.50 -14.10 7.80
C SER A 216 3.34 -13.97 6.81
N VAL A 217 2.22 -13.40 7.26
CA VAL A 217 1.10 -13.03 6.38
C VAL A 217 1.53 -12.04 5.29
N MET A 218 2.53 -11.21 5.56
CA MET A 218 3.04 -10.23 4.60
C MET A 218 3.61 -10.89 3.33
N ALA A 219 4.19 -12.10 3.43
CA ALA A 219 4.61 -12.85 2.25
C ALA A 219 3.42 -13.22 1.34
N ASP A 220 2.28 -13.57 1.93
CA ASP A 220 1.07 -13.88 1.17
C ASP A 220 0.38 -12.62 0.62
N VAL A 221 0.49 -11.48 1.31
CA VAL A 221 0.07 -10.17 0.78
C VAL A 221 0.87 -9.85 -0.48
N VAL A 222 2.20 -9.95 -0.45
CA VAL A 222 3.05 -9.72 -1.64
C VAL A 222 2.70 -10.71 -2.75
N LYS A 223 2.51 -11.99 -2.42
CA LYS A 223 2.13 -13.02 -3.40
C LYS A 223 0.80 -12.72 -4.08
N LYS A 224 -0.25 -12.41 -3.31
CA LYS A 224 -1.58 -12.08 -3.83
C LYS A 224 -1.58 -10.79 -4.65
N GLY A 225 -0.87 -9.77 -4.16
CA GLY A 225 -0.70 -8.51 -4.87
C GLY A 225 -0.07 -8.72 -6.23
N TRP A 226 1.08 -9.40 -6.28
CA TRP A 226 1.77 -9.67 -7.55
C TRP A 226 0.94 -10.54 -8.49
N GLN A 227 0.25 -11.55 -7.97
CA GLN A 227 -0.66 -12.37 -8.77
C GLN A 227 -1.78 -11.52 -9.40
N GLY A 228 -2.44 -10.66 -8.63
CA GLY A 228 -3.52 -9.81 -9.14
C GLY A 228 -3.04 -8.75 -10.14
N ILE A 229 -1.79 -8.31 -10.04
CA ILE A 229 -1.11 -7.43 -11.02
C ILE A 229 -0.91 -8.17 -12.35
N VAL A 230 -0.34 -9.38 -12.29
CA VAL A 230 -0.12 -10.22 -13.49
C VAL A 230 -1.45 -10.57 -14.17
N GLU A 231 -2.45 -10.99 -13.40
CA GLU A 231 -3.80 -11.29 -13.92
C GLU A 231 -4.43 -10.07 -14.61
N ARG A 232 -4.25 -8.87 -14.05
CA ARG A 232 -4.72 -7.62 -14.67
C ARG A 232 -4.01 -7.35 -15.99
N LEU A 233 -2.68 -7.46 -16.03
CA LEU A 233 -1.90 -7.27 -17.27
C LEU A 233 -2.32 -8.25 -18.37
N GLU A 234 -2.51 -9.53 -18.01
CA GLU A 234 -2.98 -10.57 -18.93
C GLU A 234 -4.39 -10.26 -19.46
N TYR A 235 -5.32 -9.88 -18.57
CA TYR A 235 -6.69 -9.53 -18.94
C TYR A 235 -6.75 -8.34 -19.90
N GLU A 236 -6.04 -7.25 -19.57
CA GLU A 236 -6.02 -6.04 -20.40
C GLU A 236 -5.38 -6.34 -21.77
N SER A 237 -4.31 -7.14 -21.82
CA SER A 237 -3.66 -7.53 -23.07
C SER A 237 -4.54 -8.43 -23.96
N ALA A 238 -5.46 -9.19 -23.37
CA ALA A 238 -6.39 -10.05 -24.11
C ALA A 238 -7.66 -9.33 -24.60
N THR A 239 -7.96 -8.16 -24.03
CA THR A 239 -9.23 -7.44 -24.26
C THR A 239 -9.05 -6.13 -25.06
N CYS A 240 -7.80 -5.66 -25.22
CA CYS A 240 -7.45 -4.42 -25.91
C CYS A 240 -6.73 -4.65 -27.25
#